data_AF-A0AAD6F8F3-F1
#
_entry.id   AF-A0AAD6F8F3-F1
#
_cell.length_a   1.000
_cell.length_b   1.000
_cell.length_c   1.000
_cell.angle_alpha   90.00
_cell.angle_beta   90.00
_cell.angle_gamma   90.00
#
_symmetry.space_group_name_H-M   'P 1'
#
loop_
_entity.id
_entity.type
_entity.pdbx_description
1 polymer ?
#
loop_
_entity_poly.entity_id
_entity_poly.type
_entity_poly.pdbx_seq_one_letter_code
_entity_poly.pdbx_strand_id
1 'polypeptide(L)'
;MPNEEFVELFLIGDGSVPETTGKAGTMKKLRCLYELLAALPSQLQPHVSSPEDNTFLQDIFGERSLHSLIKIHEQLQLYEESKPVPVLDSAAALAHELSKELERKSANGEIKELLQLLAKPHVKSLLSVHDTIAQKSYDPELPPLPEDIDNDEDSVKIIRLVKNKEPLGATIMRDDHTGAILVARIMRGGAADRSGLIHVGDELKEVNGIPVDDKKPEEIIRILAQSQGAITFKLVPAVKEEAPSKEPKVFMKALFDYEPKQDKAIPCKEAGLAFKMGDILQVMSQDDATWWQAKHEGEDNPRAGLIPSKQFQERRFALKRPVATLPLQKTPSRRP
;
A
#
# COMPACT_ATOMS: atom_id res chain seq x y z
N MET A 1 22.44 -37.38 -1.36
CA MET A 1 23.39 -36.26 -1.49
C MET A 1 22.66 -35.15 -2.23
N PRO A 2 22.53 -33.97 -1.62
CA PRO A 2 21.60 -33.57 -0.55
C PRO A 2 20.39 -32.83 -1.15
N ASN A 3 19.12 -33.05 -0.79
CA ASN A 3 18.38 -32.77 0.45
C ASN A 3 18.64 -31.37 1.04
N GLU A 4 17.80 -30.41 0.65
CA GLU A 4 17.58 -29.14 1.37
C GLU A 4 16.48 -29.38 2.41
N GLU A 5 16.85 -29.40 3.69
CA GLU A 5 15.92 -29.34 4.83
C GLU A 5 15.82 -27.89 5.32
N PHE A 6 14.59 -27.37 5.29
CA PHE A 6 14.17 -26.21 6.05
C PHE A 6 14.28 -26.54 7.54
N VAL A 7 14.89 -25.66 8.33
CA VAL A 7 14.82 -25.69 9.79
C VAL A 7 14.21 -24.39 10.29
N GLU A 8 12.94 -24.50 10.65
CA GLU A 8 12.17 -23.60 11.49
C GLU A 8 12.75 -23.68 12.92
N LEU A 9 13.03 -22.54 13.56
CA LEU A 9 13.43 -22.51 14.96
C LEU A 9 12.51 -21.58 15.74
N PHE A 10 11.64 -22.24 16.51
CA PHE A 10 10.72 -21.68 17.49
C PHE A 10 11.46 -20.87 18.57
N LEU A 11 10.82 -19.77 18.98
CA LEU A 11 11.07 -19.08 20.24
C LEU A 11 10.56 -19.93 21.42
N ILE A 12 11.32 -19.92 22.52
CA ILE A 12 10.92 -19.73 23.93
C ILE A 12 11.90 -20.50 24.85
N GLY A 13 12.45 -19.81 25.85
CA GLY A 13 13.12 -20.46 26.97
C GLY A 13 13.93 -19.49 27.82
N ASP A 14 13.30 -19.00 28.89
CA ASP A 14 13.85 -18.17 29.97
C ASP A 14 15.24 -18.56 30.48
N GLY A 15 16.00 -17.57 30.95
CA GLY A 15 17.14 -17.84 31.83
C GLY A 15 18.11 -16.67 32.02
N SER A 16 17.79 -15.80 32.99
CA SER A 16 18.73 -15.07 33.85
C SER A 16 19.74 -14.10 33.19
N VAL A 17 19.44 -12.81 33.34
CA VAL A 17 20.35 -11.67 33.15
C VAL A 17 21.25 -11.52 34.39
N PRO A 18 22.56 -11.25 34.26
CA PRO A 18 23.24 -10.34 35.17
C PRO A 18 23.34 -8.97 34.50
N GLU A 19 22.74 -7.98 35.16
CA GLU A 19 22.96 -6.57 34.88
C GLU A 19 24.44 -6.26 34.98
N THR A 20 24.96 -5.53 33.99
CA THR A 20 25.96 -4.44 34.08
C THR A 20 26.77 -4.41 32.78
N THR A 21 26.34 -3.63 31.77
CA THR A 21 27.17 -3.08 30.65
C THR A 21 26.34 -2.34 29.57
N GLY A 22 25.26 -1.63 29.91
CA GLY A 22 24.43 -0.94 28.90
C GLY A 22 25.04 0.34 28.32
N LYS A 23 25.64 1.20 29.17
CA LYS A 23 25.95 2.60 28.82
C LYS A 23 27.11 2.79 27.82
N ALA A 24 28.11 1.91 27.85
CA ALA A 24 29.26 2.00 26.94
C ALA A 24 28.97 1.37 25.57
N GLY A 25 28.03 0.42 25.51
CA GLY A 25 27.65 -0.28 24.29
C GLY A 25 26.84 0.59 23.33
N THR A 26 25.83 1.31 23.82
CA THR A 26 24.95 2.13 22.97
C THR A 26 25.65 3.36 22.42
N MET A 27 26.41 4.08 23.25
CA MET A 27 27.24 5.22 22.82
C MET A 27 28.25 4.84 21.72
N LYS A 28 28.79 3.62 21.78
CA LYS A 28 29.71 3.09 20.75
C LYS A 28 28.96 2.71 19.46
N LYS A 29 27.71 2.25 19.58
CA LYS A 29 26.83 1.85 18.46
C LYS A 29 26.28 3.07 17.69
N LEU A 30 26.02 4.18 18.38
CA LEU A 30 25.54 5.45 17.80
C LEU A 30 26.63 6.23 17.09
N ARG A 31 27.80 6.37 17.72
CA ARG A 31 28.99 6.94 17.08
C ARG A 31 29.35 6.18 15.80
N CYS A 32 29.16 4.86 15.82
CA CYS A 32 29.32 3.99 14.66
C CYS A 32 28.34 4.32 13.51
N LEU A 33 27.11 4.79 13.76
CA LEU A 33 26.15 5.08 12.69
C LEU A 33 26.54 6.33 11.88
N TYR A 34 26.98 7.40 12.56
CA TYR A 34 27.48 8.60 11.88
C TYR A 34 28.81 8.32 11.15
N GLU A 35 29.71 7.57 11.78
CA GLU A 35 30.98 7.14 11.17
C GLU A 35 30.73 6.22 9.95
N LEU A 36 29.74 5.33 10.04
CA LEU A 36 29.32 4.46 8.95
C LEU A 36 28.75 5.26 7.77
N LEU A 37 27.86 6.22 8.03
CA LEU A 37 27.29 7.09 6.98
C LEU A 37 28.34 7.98 6.32
N ALA A 38 29.32 8.46 7.07
CA ALA A 38 30.46 9.19 6.51
C ALA A 38 31.42 8.30 5.70
N ALA A 39 31.55 7.01 6.06
CA ALA A 39 32.46 6.06 5.40
C ALA A 39 31.83 5.33 4.20
N LEU A 40 30.50 5.17 4.19
CA LEU A 40 29.73 4.45 3.17
C LEU A 40 30.01 4.91 1.73
N PRO A 41 30.11 6.22 1.41
CA PRO A 41 30.44 6.69 0.06
C PRO A 41 31.77 6.13 -0.46
N SER A 42 32.78 6.07 0.41
CA SER A 42 34.11 5.54 0.06
C SER A 42 34.16 4.02 -0.03
N GLN A 43 33.33 3.33 0.75
CA GLN A 43 33.26 1.86 0.76
C GLN A 43 32.41 1.28 -0.37
N LEU A 44 31.43 2.04 -0.88
CA LEU A 44 30.58 1.64 -2.00
C LEU A 44 31.23 1.94 -3.36
N GLN A 45 32.22 2.82 -3.42
CA GLN A 45 32.95 3.19 -4.64
C GLN A 45 33.43 1.99 -5.50
N PRO A 46 33.98 0.89 -4.95
CA PRO A 46 34.39 -0.26 -5.75
C PRO A 46 33.22 -1.14 -6.24
N HIS A 47 31.97 -0.89 -5.83
CA HIS A 47 30.80 -1.76 -6.11
C HIS A 47 29.76 -1.06 -7.00
N VAL A 48 29.96 0.21 -7.31
CA VAL A 48 29.06 1.00 -8.15
C VAL A 48 29.63 1.06 -9.58
N SER A 49 28.89 0.48 -10.53
CA SER A 49 29.34 0.31 -11.92
C SER A 49 29.15 1.56 -12.80
N SER A 50 28.30 2.51 -12.39
CA SER A 50 28.01 3.77 -13.10
C SER A 50 28.54 5.00 -12.34
N PRO A 51 29.13 5.99 -13.03
CA PRO A 51 29.53 7.26 -12.43
C PRO A 51 28.33 8.11 -11.98
N GLU A 52 27.18 7.98 -12.64
CA GLU A 52 25.94 8.66 -12.24
C GLU A 52 25.42 8.14 -10.89
N ASP A 53 25.42 6.82 -10.71
CA ASP A 53 25.01 6.19 -9.45
C ASP A 53 25.91 6.60 -8.27
N ASN A 54 27.22 6.73 -8.52
CA ASN A 54 28.18 7.20 -7.51
C ASN A 54 27.88 8.65 -7.08
N THR A 55 27.57 9.50 -8.05
CA THR A 55 27.26 10.92 -7.79
C THR A 55 25.94 11.04 -7.01
N PHE A 56 24.92 10.29 -7.41
CA PHE A 56 23.64 10.22 -6.72
C PHE A 56 23.80 9.76 -5.25
N LEU A 57 24.59 8.72 -5.00
CA LEU A 57 24.84 8.25 -3.65
C LEU A 57 25.61 9.28 -2.81
N GLN A 58 26.60 9.97 -3.41
CA GLN A 58 27.30 11.07 -2.72
C GLN A 58 26.36 12.22 -2.38
N ASP A 59 25.42 12.55 -3.26
CA ASP A 59 24.42 13.60 -3.03
C ASP A 59 23.46 13.21 -1.90
N ILE A 60 23.00 11.96 -1.84
CA ILE A 60 22.16 11.45 -0.75
C ILE A 60 22.92 11.44 0.58
N PHE A 61 24.12 10.85 0.62
CA PHE A 61 24.88 10.73 1.86
C PHE A 61 25.40 12.07 2.35
N GLY A 62 25.63 13.03 1.45
CA GLY A 62 26.00 14.41 1.78
C GLY A 62 24.80 15.31 2.10
N GLU A 63 23.56 14.81 2.01
CA GLU A 63 22.37 15.64 2.20
C GLU A 63 22.28 16.13 3.65
N ARG A 64 22.17 17.46 3.83
CA ARG A 64 22.13 18.07 5.17
C ARG A 64 20.92 17.60 6.01
N SER A 65 19.81 17.28 5.36
CA SER A 65 18.59 16.78 6.01
C SER A 65 18.85 15.41 6.67
N LEU A 66 19.51 14.49 5.95
CA LEU A 66 19.89 13.17 6.42
C LEU A 66 20.82 13.27 7.63
N HIS A 67 21.88 14.09 7.53
CA HIS A 67 22.77 14.34 8.67
C HIS A 67 22.06 14.93 9.89
N SER A 68 21.08 15.82 9.68
CA SER A 68 20.29 16.39 10.76
C SER A 68 19.39 15.33 11.41
N LEU A 69 18.78 14.46 10.61
CA LEU A 69 17.95 13.36 11.09
C LEU A 69 18.75 12.37 11.95
N ILE A 70 19.97 12.01 11.52
CA ILE A 70 20.85 11.12 12.29
C ILE A 70 21.24 11.75 13.62
N LYS A 71 21.56 13.06 13.63
CA LYS A 71 21.86 13.78 14.88
C LYS A 71 20.65 13.82 15.83
N ILE A 72 19.46 14.05 15.30
CA ILE A 72 18.22 14.02 16.10
C ILE A 72 18.01 12.62 16.68
N HIS A 73 18.18 11.58 15.86
CA HIS A 73 18.08 10.19 16.31
C HIS A 73 19.06 9.87 17.44
N GLU A 74 20.31 10.31 17.32
CA GLU A 74 21.32 10.17 18.38
C GLU A 74 20.90 10.87 19.67
N GLN A 75 20.44 12.13 19.58
CA GLN A 75 19.97 12.87 20.75
C GLN A 75 18.73 12.21 21.39
N LEU A 76 17.81 11.66 20.59
CA LEU A 76 16.63 10.97 21.09
C LEU A 76 16.99 9.65 21.79
N GLN A 77 17.93 8.87 21.27
CA GLN A 77 18.40 7.66 21.95
C GLN A 77 19.08 8.00 23.28
N LEU A 78 19.93 9.02 23.30
CA LEU A 78 20.55 9.49 24.55
C LEU A 78 19.50 9.96 25.56
N TYR A 79 18.48 10.67 25.09
CA TYR A 79 17.36 11.08 25.92
C TYR A 79 16.58 9.87 26.42
N GLU A 80 16.32 8.85 25.59
CA GLU A 80 15.56 7.67 26.00
C GLU A 80 16.25 6.88 27.12
N GLU A 81 17.59 6.83 27.11
CA GLU A 81 18.41 6.21 28.17
C GLU A 81 18.52 7.07 29.44
N SER A 82 18.39 8.39 29.33
CA SER A 82 18.62 9.35 30.42
C SER A 82 17.38 10.14 30.83
N LYS A 83 16.21 9.80 30.29
CA LYS A 83 14.97 10.56 30.50
C LYS A 83 14.64 10.61 31.99
N PRO A 84 14.17 11.77 32.47
CA PRO A 84 13.72 11.88 33.85
C PRO A 84 12.57 10.90 34.08
N VAL A 85 12.68 10.10 35.14
CA VAL A 85 11.59 9.25 35.62
C VAL A 85 10.78 10.08 36.62
N PRO A 86 9.46 10.18 36.46
CA PRO A 86 8.64 10.90 37.42
C PRO A 86 8.76 10.24 38.79
N VAL A 87 8.97 11.05 39.84
CA VAL A 87 9.07 10.56 41.22
C VAL A 87 7.72 10.00 41.70
N LEU A 88 6.64 10.57 41.18
CA LEU A 88 5.26 10.17 41.41
C LEU A 88 4.45 10.50 40.15
N ASP A 89 3.34 9.81 39.91
CA ASP A 89 2.44 10.05 38.77
C ASP A 89 1.12 10.73 39.18
N SER A 90 0.95 10.98 40.48
CA SER A 90 -0.30 11.36 41.13
C SER A 90 -0.09 12.46 42.18
N ALA A 91 0.84 13.38 41.93
CA ALA A 91 1.19 14.46 42.84
C ALA A 91 0.02 15.44 43.10
N ALA A 92 -0.84 15.66 42.10
CA ALA A 92 -2.05 16.48 42.27
C ALA A 92 -3.07 15.78 43.18
N ALA A 93 -3.25 14.46 43.02
CA ALA A 93 -4.13 13.67 43.87
C ALA A 93 -3.64 13.66 45.32
N LEU A 94 -2.33 13.43 45.52
CA LEU A 94 -1.72 13.47 46.84
C LEU A 94 -1.86 14.85 47.51
N ALA A 95 -1.63 15.95 46.79
CA ALA A 95 -1.81 17.29 47.32
C ALA A 95 -3.27 17.58 47.74
N HIS A 96 -4.24 17.03 47.00
CA HIS A 96 -5.66 17.14 47.33
C HIS A 96 -6.03 16.33 48.58
N GLU A 97 -5.55 15.09 48.70
CA GLU A 97 -5.76 14.26 49.88
C GLU A 97 -5.12 14.87 51.14
N LEU A 98 -3.89 15.35 51.01
CA LEU A 98 -3.18 16.05 52.08
C LEU A 98 -3.95 17.29 52.54
N SER A 99 -4.48 18.07 51.58
CA SER A 99 -5.29 19.25 51.91
C SER A 99 -6.53 18.88 52.72
N LYS A 100 -7.26 17.82 52.32
CA LYS A 100 -8.43 17.31 53.05
C LYS A 100 -8.09 16.80 54.46
N GLU A 101 -6.93 16.18 54.63
CA GLU A 101 -6.53 15.67 55.94
C GLU A 101 -6.12 16.81 56.89
N LEU A 102 -5.38 17.79 56.37
CA LEU A 102 -4.85 18.92 57.14
C LEU A 102 -5.92 19.96 57.51
N GLU A 103 -6.98 20.11 56.70
CA GLU A 103 -8.14 20.95 57.04
C GLU A 103 -8.76 20.56 58.39
N ARG A 104 -8.73 19.26 58.74
CA ARG A 104 -9.25 18.74 60.02
C ARG A 104 -8.36 19.08 61.22
N LYS A 105 -7.11 19.50 61.01
CA LYS A 105 -6.07 19.73 62.03
C LYS A 105 -5.64 21.21 62.13
N SER A 106 -6.47 22.14 61.64
CA SER A 106 -6.15 23.53 61.23
C SER A 106 -5.71 24.55 62.31
N ALA A 107 -5.32 24.11 63.52
CA ALA A 107 -4.89 25.01 64.59
C ALA A 107 -3.47 25.60 64.39
N ASN A 108 -2.60 24.95 63.60
CA ASN A 108 -1.23 25.42 63.33
C ASN A 108 -1.18 26.46 62.19
N GLY A 109 -0.44 27.55 62.36
CA GLY A 109 -0.22 28.59 61.34
C GLY A 109 0.49 28.07 60.09
N GLU A 110 1.45 27.15 60.23
CA GLU A 110 2.17 26.53 59.10
C GLU A 110 1.24 25.68 58.23
N ILE A 111 0.26 24.99 58.86
CA ILE A 111 -0.74 24.21 58.14
C ILE A 111 -1.61 25.13 57.27
N LYS A 112 -2.00 26.31 57.79
CA LYS A 112 -2.79 27.28 57.04
C LYS A 112 -2.02 27.85 55.84
N GLU A 113 -0.73 28.13 56.02
CA GLU A 113 0.14 28.59 54.93
C GLU A 113 0.28 27.53 53.83
N LEU A 114 0.53 26.27 54.20
CA LEU A 114 0.62 25.16 53.25
C LEU A 114 -0.69 24.98 52.48
N LEU A 115 -1.84 24.99 53.18
CA LEU A 115 -3.16 24.91 52.54
C LEU A 115 -3.39 26.07 51.57
N GLN A 116 -2.99 27.30 51.93
CA GLN A 116 -3.06 28.45 51.03
C GLN A 116 -2.18 28.29 49.79
N LEU A 117 -0.97 27.74 49.93
CA LEU A 117 -0.06 27.48 48.82
C LEU A 117 -0.63 26.41 47.87
N LEU A 118 -1.09 25.27 48.40
CA LEU A 118 -1.71 24.20 47.61
C LEU A 118 -3.03 24.63 46.97
N ALA A 119 -3.74 25.58 47.58
CA ALA A 119 -4.96 26.16 47.00
C ALA A 119 -4.69 27.07 45.80
N LYS A 120 -3.47 27.58 45.61
CA LYS A 120 -3.15 28.49 44.50
C LYS A 120 -3.39 27.80 43.16
N PRO A 121 -4.08 28.45 42.21
CA PRO A 121 -4.41 27.85 40.91
C PRO A 121 -3.16 27.42 40.15
N HIS A 122 -2.06 28.18 40.23
CA HIS A 122 -0.83 27.85 39.52
C HIS A 122 -0.15 26.60 40.07
N VAL A 123 -0.24 26.35 41.38
CA VAL A 123 0.30 25.13 42.01
C VAL A 123 -0.55 23.93 41.60
N LYS A 124 -1.88 24.06 41.61
CA LYS A 124 -2.79 23.01 41.11
C LYS A 124 -2.54 22.69 39.64
N SER A 125 -2.40 23.71 38.79
CA SER A 125 -2.10 23.53 37.37
C SER A 125 -0.73 22.87 37.17
N LEU A 126 0.30 23.27 37.92
CA LEU A 126 1.63 22.66 37.84
C LEU A 126 1.59 21.17 38.21
N LEU A 127 0.91 20.81 39.29
CA LEU A 127 0.75 19.42 39.72
C LEU A 127 -0.07 18.62 38.71
N SER A 128 -1.12 19.21 38.14
CA SER A 128 -1.91 18.57 37.09
C SER A 128 -1.07 18.29 35.84
N VAL A 129 -0.29 19.27 35.37
CA VAL A 129 0.59 19.11 34.20
C VAL A 129 1.68 18.08 34.47
N HIS A 130 2.24 18.08 35.67
CA HIS A 130 3.18 17.06 36.12
C HIS A 130 2.58 15.66 35.99
N ASP A 131 1.38 15.44 36.53
CA ASP A 131 0.71 14.14 36.49
C ASP A 131 0.38 13.72 35.04
N THR A 132 -0.09 14.66 34.20
CA THR A 132 -0.32 14.40 32.76
C THR A 132 0.94 13.91 32.04
N ILE A 133 2.09 14.54 32.29
CA ILE A 133 3.38 14.15 31.68
C ILE A 133 3.87 12.82 32.27
N ALA A 134 3.78 12.66 33.59
CA ALA A 134 4.23 11.47 34.30
C ALA A 134 3.46 10.21 33.86
N GLN A 135 2.15 10.34 33.67
CA GLN A 135 1.26 9.28 33.19
C GLN A 135 1.32 9.07 31.66
N LYS A 136 2.05 9.93 30.94
CA LYS A 136 2.09 9.96 29.47
C LYS A 136 0.72 10.17 28.81
N SER A 137 -0.19 10.86 29.50
CA SER A 137 -1.54 11.18 29.03
C SER A 137 -1.54 12.51 28.23
N TYR A 138 -0.55 12.68 27.36
CA TYR A 138 -0.44 13.86 26.48
C TYR A 138 -0.72 13.54 25.01
N ASP A 139 -0.83 12.26 24.67
CA ASP A 139 -1.22 11.83 23.34
C ASP A 139 -2.72 12.10 23.11
N PRO A 140 -3.13 12.47 21.89
CA PRO A 140 -4.54 12.67 21.58
C PRO A 140 -5.29 11.35 21.78
N GLU A 141 -6.22 11.33 22.73
CA GLU A 141 -7.10 10.19 22.96
C GLU A 141 -8.05 10.05 21.75
N LEU A 142 -8.01 8.89 21.11
CA LEU A 142 -9.01 8.55 20.12
C LEU A 142 -10.35 8.33 20.84
N PRO A 143 -11.47 8.81 20.27
CA PRO A 143 -12.78 8.49 20.82
C PRO A 143 -12.93 6.96 20.88
N PRO A 144 -13.53 6.41 21.95
CA PRO A 144 -13.76 4.99 22.06
C PRO A 144 -14.60 4.52 20.87
N LEU A 145 -14.19 3.38 20.30
CA LEU A 145 -14.93 2.74 19.22
C LEU A 145 -16.36 2.40 19.72
N PRO A 146 -17.42 2.72 18.94
CA PRO A 146 -18.77 2.27 19.24
C PRO A 146 -18.83 0.76 19.54
N GLU A 147 -19.64 0.37 20.52
CA GLU A 147 -19.80 -1.05 20.93
C GLU A 147 -20.41 -1.95 19.84
N ASP A 148 -20.98 -1.34 18.80
CA ASP A 148 -21.66 -2.01 17.68
C ASP A 148 -20.79 -2.16 16.42
N ILE A 149 -19.47 -1.95 16.50
CA ILE A 149 -18.60 -2.22 15.35
C ILE A 149 -18.31 -3.73 15.35
N ASP A 150 -18.94 -4.45 14.43
CA ASP A 150 -18.55 -5.83 14.14
C ASP A 150 -17.06 -5.83 13.80
N ASN A 151 -16.27 -6.60 14.55
CA ASN A 151 -14.82 -6.72 14.36
C ASN A 151 -14.44 -7.36 13.00
N ASP A 152 -15.46 -7.78 12.24
CA ASP A 152 -15.39 -8.29 10.87
C ASP A 152 -15.68 -7.20 9.81
N GLU A 153 -15.88 -5.93 10.19
CA GLU A 153 -16.09 -4.85 9.22
C GLU A 153 -14.76 -4.56 8.50
N ASP A 154 -14.64 -5.06 7.27
CA ASP A 154 -13.46 -4.93 6.43
C ASP A 154 -12.94 -3.49 6.40
N SER A 155 -11.62 -3.31 6.57
CA SER A 155 -11.01 -1.98 6.53
C SER A 155 -11.31 -1.28 5.21
N VAL A 156 -12.06 -0.19 5.27
CA VAL A 156 -12.51 0.54 4.08
C VAL A 156 -11.49 1.60 3.66
N LYS A 157 -11.19 1.65 2.36
CA LYS A 157 -10.38 2.67 1.71
C LYS A 157 -11.27 3.68 0.99
N ILE A 158 -11.22 4.95 1.42
CA ILE A 158 -11.87 6.06 0.71
C ILE A 158 -10.86 6.76 -0.18
N ILE A 159 -11.14 6.80 -1.49
CA ILE A 159 -10.25 7.43 -2.47
C ILE A 159 -11.01 8.48 -3.26
N ARG A 160 -10.28 9.50 -3.72
CA ARG A 160 -10.84 10.54 -4.58
C ARG A 160 -10.06 10.62 -5.88
N LEU A 161 -10.73 10.37 -6.99
CA LEU A 161 -10.14 10.38 -8.32
C LEU A 161 -10.74 11.51 -9.14
N VAL A 162 -9.90 12.33 -9.78
CA VAL A 162 -10.37 13.40 -10.67
C VAL A 162 -10.67 12.79 -12.04
N LYS A 163 -11.95 12.76 -12.39
CA LYS A 163 -12.44 12.33 -13.69
C LYS A 163 -12.45 13.50 -14.66
N ASN A 164 -11.65 13.37 -15.71
CA ASN A 164 -11.67 14.24 -16.89
C ASN A 164 -12.71 13.73 -17.92
N LYS A 165 -12.66 14.22 -19.16
CA LYS A 165 -13.49 13.71 -20.28
C LYS A 165 -13.22 12.24 -20.64
N GLU A 166 -12.25 11.60 -20.01
CA GLU A 166 -11.82 10.23 -20.28
C GLU A 166 -12.42 9.22 -19.28
N PRO A 167 -12.60 7.96 -19.69
CA PRO A 167 -12.95 6.89 -18.76
C PRO A 167 -11.79 6.62 -17.79
N LEU A 168 -12.13 6.27 -16.54
CA LEU A 168 -11.18 6.09 -15.45
C LEU A 168 -10.11 5.03 -15.71
N GLY A 169 -10.38 4.08 -16.61
CA GLY A 169 -9.43 3.02 -16.95
C GLY A 169 -9.50 1.85 -15.95
N ALA A 170 -10.70 1.52 -15.48
CA ALA A 170 -10.98 0.31 -14.73
C ALA A 170 -12.27 -0.32 -15.27
N THR A 171 -12.37 -1.64 -15.20
CA THR A 171 -13.61 -2.38 -15.48
C THR A 171 -14.11 -3.01 -14.19
N ILE A 172 -15.42 -2.98 -13.99
CA ILE A 172 -16.09 -3.61 -12.85
C ILE A 172 -16.88 -4.83 -13.32
N MET A 173 -17.06 -5.79 -12.43
CA MET A 173 -17.86 -6.98 -12.62
C MET A 173 -18.69 -7.22 -11.37
N ARG A 174 -19.85 -7.87 -11.52
CA ARG A 174 -20.60 -8.37 -10.39
C ARG A 174 -20.17 -9.81 -10.11
N ASP A 175 -19.81 -10.10 -8.88
CA ASP A 175 -19.55 -11.48 -8.46
C ASP A 175 -20.88 -12.23 -8.34
N ASP A 176 -20.97 -13.41 -8.98
CA ASP A 176 -22.20 -14.19 -9.02
C ASP A 176 -22.53 -14.88 -7.68
N HIS A 177 -21.54 -15.09 -6.80
CA HIS A 177 -21.72 -15.78 -5.52
C HIS A 177 -22.08 -14.82 -4.40
N THR A 178 -21.36 -13.70 -4.28
CA THR A 178 -21.56 -12.72 -3.22
C THR A 178 -22.49 -11.58 -3.65
N GLY A 179 -22.66 -11.36 -4.95
CA GLY A 179 -23.40 -10.23 -5.49
C GLY A 179 -22.61 -8.91 -5.49
N ALA A 180 -21.39 -8.92 -4.95
CA ALA A 180 -20.52 -7.76 -4.78
C ALA A 180 -20.03 -7.19 -6.12
N ILE A 181 -19.73 -5.90 -6.15
CA ILE A 181 -19.15 -5.23 -7.32
C ILE A 181 -17.63 -5.18 -7.17
N LEU A 182 -16.92 -5.94 -7.97
CA LEU A 182 -15.46 -6.06 -7.90
C LEU A 182 -14.79 -5.35 -9.08
N VAL A 183 -13.61 -4.78 -8.82
CA VAL A 183 -12.73 -4.29 -9.87
C VAL A 183 -12.13 -5.49 -10.60
N ALA A 184 -12.58 -5.75 -11.82
CA ALA A 184 -12.14 -6.89 -12.62
C ALA A 184 -10.80 -6.63 -13.35
N ARG A 185 -10.52 -5.38 -13.72
CA ARG A 185 -9.30 -5.01 -14.46
C ARG A 185 -8.95 -3.54 -14.29
N ILE A 186 -7.65 -3.27 -14.25
CA ILE A 186 -7.08 -1.92 -14.38
C ILE A 186 -6.42 -1.78 -15.75
N MET A 187 -6.80 -0.74 -16.50
CA MET A 187 -6.26 -0.42 -17.81
C MET A 187 -4.95 0.38 -17.66
N ARG A 188 -3.85 -0.16 -18.18
CA ARG A 188 -2.52 0.46 -18.12
C ARG A 188 -2.55 1.85 -18.76
N GLY A 189 -1.91 2.80 -18.10
CA GLY A 189 -1.89 4.21 -18.49
C GLY A 189 -3.22 4.94 -18.30
N GLY A 190 -4.25 4.33 -17.71
CA GLY A 190 -5.51 4.98 -17.31
C GLY A 190 -5.39 5.78 -16.02
N ALA A 191 -6.46 6.52 -15.63
CA ALA A 191 -6.45 7.30 -14.39
C ALA A 191 -6.33 6.42 -13.13
N ALA A 192 -7.00 5.27 -13.12
CA ALA A 192 -6.92 4.29 -12.05
C ALA A 192 -5.49 3.73 -11.88
N ASP A 193 -4.88 3.26 -12.97
CA ASP A 193 -3.48 2.75 -13.00
C ASP A 193 -2.49 3.80 -12.50
N ARG A 194 -2.55 5.03 -13.05
CA ARG A 194 -1.63 6.12 -12.67
C ARG A 194 -1.77 6.55 -11.21
N SER A 195 -2.95 6.38 -10.62
CA SER A 195 -3.15 6.70 -9.20
C SER A 195 -2.50 5.68 -8.26
N GLY A 196 -2.43 4.40 -8.68
CA GLY A 196 -2.05 3.30 -7.80
C GLY A 196 -2.99 3.11 -6.59
N LEU A 197 -4.18 3.73 -6.61
CA LEU A 197 -5.11 3.68 -5.48
C LEU A 197 -6.19 2.61 -5.62
N ILE A 198 -6.39 2.06 -6.82
CA ILE A 198 -7.39 1.03 -7.13
C ILE A 198 -6.66 -0.18 -7.69
N HIS A 199 -6.95 -1.35 -7.15
CA HIS A 199 -6.38 -2.62 -7.56
C HIS A 199 -7.44 -3.59 -8.06
N VAL A 200 -7.00 -4.60 -8.81
CA VAL A 200 -7.88 -5.69 -9.24
C VAL A 200 -8.30 -6.51 -8.03
N GLY A 201 -9.59 -6.77 -7.91
CA GLY A 201 -10.21 -7.46 -6.78
C GLY A 201 -10.82 -6.52 -5.74
N ASP A 202 -10.47 -5.22 -5.75
CA ASP A 202 -11.08 -4.28 -4.80
C ASP A 202 -12.60 -4.31 -4.94
N GLU A 203 -13.29 -4.39 -3.81
CA GLU A 203 -14.75 -4.37 -3.77
C GLU A 203 -15.27 -2.94 -3.64
N LEU A 204 -16.14 -2.55 -4.56
CA LEU A 204 -16.76 -1.25 -4.58
C LEU A 204 -18.03 -1.25 -3.74
N LYS A 205 -18.05 -0.44 -2.67
CA LYS A 205 -19.21 -0.25 -1.79
C LYS A 205 -20.01 1.01 -2.15
N GLU A 206 -19.34 2.12 -2.44
CA GLU A 206 -20.02 3.39 -2.78
C GLU A 206 -19.29 4.21 -3.85
N VAL A 207 -20.07 4.95 -4.64
CA VAL A 207 -19.58 5.96 -5.59
C VAL A 207 -20.30 7.28 -5.32
N ASN A 208 -19.55 8.33 -5.00
CA ASN A 208 -20.08 9.65 -4.65
C ASN A 208 -21.14 9.61 -3.52
N GLY A 209 -20.93 8.73 -2.53
CA GLY A 209 -21.87 8.52 -1.43
C GLY A 209 -23.13 7.73 -1.80
N ILE A 210 -23.20 7.18 -3.02
CA ILE A 210 -24.31 6.32 -3.44
C ILE A 210 -23.86 4.86 -3.33
N PRO A 211 -24.51 4.02 -2.49
CA PRO A 211 -24.18 2.61 -2.36
C PRO A 211 -24.42 1.85 -3.67
N VAL A 212 -23.61 0.83 -3.92
CA VAL A 212 -23.66 0.06 -5.17
C VAL A 212 -24.09 -1.40 -5.02
N ASP A 213 -24.29 -1.91 -3.81
CA ASP A 213 -24.61 -3.32 -3.53
C ASP A 213 -25.84 -3.84 -4.32
N ASP A 214 -26.87 -2.99 -4.43
CA ASP A 214 -28.12 -3.32 -5.13
C ASP A 214 -28.12 -2.94 -6.63
N LYS A 215 -27.01 -2.43 -7.15
CA LYS A 215 -26.94 -1.91 -8.53
C LYS A 215 -26.26 -2.87 -9.47
N LYS A 216 -26.75 -2.89 -10.72
CA LYS A 216 -26.07 -3.58 -11.80
C LYS A 216 -24.86 -2.76 -12.29
N PRO A 217 -23.82 -3.41 -12.85
CA PRO A 217 -22.66 -2.71 -13.42
C PRO A 217 -23.05 -1.61 -14.41
N GLU A 218 -24.09 -1.81 -15.22
CA GLU A 218 -24.56 -0.82 -16.20
C GLU A 218 -25.07 0.48 -15.54
N GLU A 219 -25.69 0.38 -14.36
CA GLU A 219 -26.19 1.53 -13.61
C GLU A 219 -25.02 2.32 -13.00
N ILE A 220 -24.03 1.61 -12.48
CA ILE A 220 -22.81 2.22 -11.91
C ILE A 220 -22.02 2.94 -13.01
N ILE A 221 -21.92 2.33 -14.20
CA ILE A 221 -21.32 2.96 -15.38
C ILE A 221 -22.05 4.26 -15.75
N ARG A 222 -23.39 4.30 -15.68
CA ARG A 222 -24.17 5.53 -15.92
C ARG A 222 -23.90 6.60 -14.87
N ILE A 223 -23.86 6.24 -13.59
CA ILE A 223 -23.52 7.17 -12.49
C ILE A 223 -22.13 7.77 -12.72
N LEU A 224 -21.15 6.93 -13.04
CA LEU A 224 -19.79 7.37 -13.34
C LEU A 224 -19.77 8.23 -14.59
N ALA A 225 -20.50 7.89 -15.66
CA ALA A 225 -20.57 8.65 -16.91
C ALA A 225 -21.15 10.06 -16.73
N GLN A 226 -22.15 10.21 -15.86
CA GLN A 226 -22.77 11.51 -15.53
C GLN A 226 -21.94 12.34 -14.55
N SER A 227 -21.07 11.70 -13.77
CA SER A 227 -20.19 12.38 -12.83
C SER A 227 -19.05 13.12 -13.55
N GLN A 228 -18.80 14.37 -13.14
CA GLN A 228 -17.68 15.20 -13.62
C GLN A 228 -16.86 15.70 -12.44
N GLY A 229 -15.55 15.90 -12.64
CA GLY A 229 -14.66 16.41 -11.60
C GLY A 229 -14.24 15.32 -10.62
N ALA A 230 -14.23 15.62 -9.32
CA ALA A 230 -13.78 14.68 -8.29
C ALA A 230 -14.84 13.61 -8.02
N ILE A 231 -14.49 12.34 -8.21
CA ILE A 231 -15.30 11.19 -7.86
C ILE A 231 -14.71 10.53 -6.62
N THR A 232 -15.55 10.32 -5.61
CA THR A 232 -15.16 9.63 -4.37
C THR A 232 -15.62 8.18 -4.45
N PHE A 233 -14.72 7.24 -4.15
CA PHE A 233 -15.01 5.82 -4.05
C PHE A 233 -14.80 5.34 -2.63
N LYS A 234 -15.69 4.47 -2.16
CA LYS A 234 -15.53 3.69 -0.94
C LYS A 234 -15.28 2.24 -1.36
N LEU A 235 -14.09 1.72 -1.04
CA LEU A 235 -13.61 0.42 -1.48
C LEU A 235 -13.24 -0.44 -0.27
N VAL A 236 -13.47 -1.75 -0.36
CA VAL A 236 -12.81 -2.73 0.50
C VAL A 236 -11.61 -3.28 -0.30
N PRO A 237 -10.36 -3.09 0.16
CA PRO A 237 -9.18 -3.58 -0.53
C PRO A 237 -9.20 -5.10 -0.67
N ALA A 238 -8.83 -5.62 -1.84
CA ALA A 238 -8.55 -7.05 -1.95
C ALA A 238 -7.29 -7.40 -1.14
N VAL A 239 -7.36 -8.47 -0.35
CA VAL A 239 -6.19 -9.04 0.33
C VAL A 239 -5.27 -9.64 -0.73
N LYS A 240 -4.34 -8.84 -1.24
CA LYS A 240 -3.27 -9.27 -2.14
C LYS A 240 -1.99 -8.47 -1.92
N GLU A 241 -0.92 -9.18 -1.60
CA GLU A 241 0.44 -8.69 -1.75
C GLU A 241 0.87 -8.86 -3.21
N GLU A 242 0.71 -7.82 -4.03
CA GLU A 242 1.35 -7.79 -5.35
C GLU A 242 2.63 -6.96 -5.25
N ALA A 243 3.79 -7.62 -5.39
CA ALA A 243 5.08 -6.95 -5.51
C ALA A 243 5.18 -6.28 -6.90
N PRO A 244 5.62 -5.02 -7.00
CA PRO A 244 5.79 -4.37 -8.29
C PRO A 244 6.96 -4.99 -9.05
N SER A 245 6.67 -5.85 -10.04
CA SER A 245 7.66 -6.33 -11.00
C SER A 245 7.77 -5.35 -12.18
N LYS A 246 9.00 -4.89 -12.47
CA LYS A 246 9.26 -4.14 -13.72
C LYS A 246 9.41 -5.15 -14.85
N GLU A 247 8.33 -5.38 -15.59
CA GLU A 247 8.37 -6.24 -16.77
C GLU A 247 9.17 -5.57 -17.91
N PRO A 248 9.92 -6.35 -18.72
CA PRO A 248 10.62 -5.83 -19.88
C PRO A 248 9.63 -5.30 -20.94
N LYS A 249 10.02 -4.25 -21.66
CA LYS A 249 9.20 -3.72 -22.77
C LYS A 249 9.17 -4.74 -23.91
N VAL A 250 7.97 -5.23 -24.24
CA VAL A 250 7.76 -6.18 -25.35
C VAL A 250 7.07 -5.45 -26.51
N PHE A 251 7.60 -5.62 -27.71
CA PHE A 251 7.00 -5.10 -28.95
C PHE A 251 6.64 -6.26 -29.87
N MET A 252 5.52 -6.14 -30.56
CA MET A 252 4.99 -7.17 -31.45
C MET A 252 4.55 -6.57 -32.78
N LYS A 253 4.76 -7.30 -33.86
CA LYS A 253 4.21 -6.96 -35.18
C LYS A 253 2.94 -7.78 -35.44
N ALA A 254 1.84 -7.10 -35.77
CA ALA A 254 0.58 -7.76 -36.12
C ALA A 254 0.71 -8.51 -37.46
N LEU A 255 0.27 -9.76 -37.50
CA LEU A 255 0.27 -10.61 -38.70
C LEU A 255 -1.14 -10.83 -39.28
N PHE A 256 -2.13 -10.14 -38.73
CA PHE A 256 -3.53 -10.21 -39.13
C PHE A 256 -4.24 -8.91 -38.73
N ASP A 257 -5.43 -8.70 -39.29
CA ASP A 257 -6.31 -7.58 -38.92
C ASP A 257 -7.20 -7.96 -37.74
N TYR A 258 -7.36 -7.04 -36.79
CA TYR A 258 -8.26 -7.21 -35.65
C TYR A 258 -9.22 -6.03 -35.51
N GLU A 259 -10.52 -6.34 -35.47
CA GLU A 259 -11.60 -5.39 -35.26
C GLU A 259 -12.39 -5.77 -34.00
N PRO A 260 -12.15 -5.08 -32.86
CA PRO A 260 -12.79 -5.38 -31.58
C PRO A 260 -14.32 -5.34 -31.64
N LYS A 261 -14.89 -4.47 -32.48
CA LYS A 261 -16.36 -4.33 -32.60
C LYS A 261 -17.03 -5.62 -33.10
N GLN A 262 -16.33 -6.38 -33.94
CA GLN A 262 -16.81 -7.64 -34.52
C GLN A 262 -16.53 -8.85 -33.62
N ASP A 263 -15.63 -8.72 -32.64
CA ASP A 263 -15.32 -9.80 -31.71
C ASP A 263 -16.42 -9.94 -30.65
N LYS A 264 -17.03 -11.13 -30.58
CA LYS A 264 -18.09 -11.43 -29.60
C LYS A 264 -17.54 -11.83 -28.23
N ALA A 265 -16.26 -12.21 -28.16
CA ALA A 265 -15.64 -12.72 -26.95
C ALA A 265 -14.79 -11.67 -26.22
N ILE A 266 -14.70 -10.44 -26.73
CA ILE A 266 -14.04 -9.34 -25.99
C ILE A 266 -14.91 -8.93 -24.79
N PRO A 267 -14.33 -8.79 -23.58
CA PRO A 267 -15.10 -8.46 -22.37
C PRO A 267 -15.74 -7.07 -22.45
N CYS A 268 -15.02 -6.10 -23.02
CA CYS A 268 -15.51 -4.75 -23.21
C CYS A 268 -15.04 -4.22 -24.58
N LYS A 269 -16.00 -4.08 -25.52
CA LYS A 269 -15.71 -3.63 -26.89
C LYS A 269 -15.10 -2.23 -26.95
N GLU A 270 -15.52 -1.35 -26.05
CA GLU A 270 -15.01 0.03 -25.97
C GLU A 270 -13.55 0.10 -25.51
N ALA A 271 -13.07 -0.93 -24.81
CA ALA A 271 -11.68 -1.03 -24.39
C ALA A 271 -10.77 -1.72 -25.42
N GLY A 272 -11.32 -2.21 -26.53
CA GLY A 272 -10.54 -2.95 -27.55
C GLY A 272 -9.64 -2.04 -28.38
N LEU A 273 -8.43 -2.52 -28.66
CA LEU A 273 -7.50 -1.87 -29.59
C LEU A 273 -7.62 -2.52 -30.97
N ALA A 274 -8.11 -1.76 -31.96
CA ALA A 274 -8.09 -2.20 -33.35
C ALA A 274 -6.67 -2.08 -33.94
N PHE A 275 -6.29 -3.04 -34.79
CA PHE A 275 -5.00 -3.03 -35.49
C PHE A 275 -5.11 -3.72 -36.85
N LYS A 276 -4.18 -3.36 -37.74
CA LYS A 276 -4.00 -3.94 -39.07
C LYS A 276 -2.75 -4.78 -39.14
N MET A 277 -2.74 -5.72 -40.09
CA MET A 277 -1.55 -6.47 -40.41
C MET A 277 -0.40 -5.51 -40.76
N GLY A 278 0.73 -5.67 -40.07
CA GLY A 278 1.91 -4.83 -40.23
C GLY A 278 2.15 -3.84 -39.08
N ASP A 279 1.11 -3.50 -38.32
CA ASP A 279 1.21 -2.56 -37.18
C ASP A 279 2.17 -3.08 -36.11
N ILE A 280 2.88 -2.16 -35.45
CA ILE A 280 3.73 -2.47 -34.31
C ILE A 280 3.02 -2.05 -33.03
N LEU A 281 2.84 -3.02 -32.14
CA LEU A 281 2.13 -2.88 -30.88
C LEU A 281 3.12 -3.03 -29.73
N GLN A 282 3.13 -2.07 -28.82
CA GLN A 282 3.82 -2.18 -27.55
C GLN A 282 2.90 -2.89 -26.55
N VAL A 283 3.32 -4.05 -26.05
CA VAL A 283 2.60 -4.78 -25.00
C VAL A 283 2.92 -4.15 -23.65
N MET A 284 1.87 -3.76 -22.92
CA MET A 284 1.94 -3.08 -21.62
C MET A 284 1.61 -4.00 -20.44
N SER A 285 0.85 -5.07 -20.65
CA SER A 285 0.57 -6.09 -19.63
C SER A 285 0.11 -7.40 -20.29
N GLN A 286 0.60 -8.52 -19.76
CA GLN A 286 0.23 -9.88 -20.15
C GLN A 286 -0.49 -10.65 -19.03
N ASP A 287 -0.92 -9.94 -17.98
CA ASP A 287 -1.48 -10.51 -16.74
C ASP A 287 -2.70 -11.40 -16.99
N ASP A 288 -3.48 -11.09 -18.03
CA ASP A 288 -4.60 -11.92 -18.47
C ASP A 288 -4.19 -12.87 -19.62
N ALA A 289 -4.44 -14.16 -19.43
CA ALA A 289 -4.06 -15.20 -20.38
C ALA A 289 -4.77 -15.11 -21.77
N THR A 290 -5.89 -14.39 -21.85
CA THR A 290 -6.75 -14.26 -23.04
C THR A 290 -6.72 -12.88 -23.68
N TRP A 291 -6.60 -11.82 -22.89
CA TRP A 291 -6.72 -10.42 -23.32
C TRP A 291 -5.58 -9.58 -22.79
N TRP A 292 -4.57 -9.36 -23.64
CA TRP A 292 -3.43 -8.51 -23.30
C TRP A 292 -3.75 -7.03 -23.46
N GLN A 293 -2.99 -6.21 -22.76
CA GLN A 293 -3.07 -4.75 -22.87
C GLN A 293 -1.92 -4.25 -23.72
N ALA A 294 -2.23 -3.51 -24.77
CA ALA A 294 -1.23 -2.96 -25.68
C ALA A 294 -1.61 -1.57 -26.15
N LYS A 295 -0.66 -0.87 -26.77
CA LYS A 295 -0.89 0.37 -27.50
C LYS A 295 -0.10 0.38 -28.81
N HIS A 296 -0.46 1.25 -29.74
CA HIS A 296 0.33 1.46 -30.95
C HIS A 296 1.66 2.13 -30.61
N GLU A 297 2.74 1.67 -31.24
CA GLU A 297 4.04 2.31 -31.11
C GLU A 297 4.03 3.68 -31.82
N GLY A 298 4.44 4.73 -31.10
CA GLY A 298 4.48 6.11 -31.63
C GLY A 298 3.22 6.94 -31.36
N GLU A 299 2.18 6.39 -30.74
CA GLU A 299 1.06 7.20 -30.25
C GLU A 299 1.39 7.86 -28.89
N ASP A 300 1.07 9.15 -28.79
CA ASP A 300 1.20 9.95 -27.57
C ASP A 300 0.22 9.54 -26.47
N ASN A 301 -0.82 8.76 -26.81
CA ASN A 301 -1.78 8.26 -25.85
C ASN A 301 -1.13 7.18 -24.96
N PRO A 302 -1.01 7.40 -23.63
CA PRO A 302 -0.42 6.41 -22.74
C PRO A 302 -1.38 5.23 -22.46
N ARG A 303 -2.65 5.32 -22.86
CA ARG A 303 -3.69 4.36 -22.53
C ARG A 303 -3.58 3.09 -23.37
N ALA A 304 -3.58 1.94 -22.69
CA ALA A 304 -3.68 0.66 -23.34
C ALA A 304 -5.12 0.33 -23.79
N GLY A 305 -5.23 -0.45 -24.86
CA GLY A 305 -6.45 -1.16 -25.24
C GLY A 305 -6.22 -2.67 -25.25
N LEU A 306 -7.32 -3.43 -25.29
CA LEU A 306 -7.33 -4.88 -25.25
C LEU A 306 -7.04 -5.48 -26.63
N ILE A 307 -6.11 -6.43 -26.67
CA ILE A 307 -5.81 -7.26 -27.83
C ILE A 307 -5.91 -8.75 -27.45
N PRO A 308 -6.27 -9.65 -28.37
CA PRO A 308 -6.22 -11.08 -28.10
C PRO A 308 -4.80 -11.53 -27.79
N SER A 309 -4.64 -12.36 -26.75
CA SER A 309 -3.34 -12.97 -26.44
C SER A 309 -2.90 -13.90 -27.58
N LYS A 310 -1.59 -14.12 -27.67
CA LYS A 310 -1.01 -15.04 -28.66
C LYS A 310 -1.66 -16.43 -28.60
N GLN A 311 -1.72 -17.03 -27.41
CA GLN A 311 -2.29 -18.37 -27.23
C GLN A 311 -3.78 -18.41 -27.55
N PHE A 312 -4.54 -17.38 -27.14
CA PHE A 312 -5.97 -17.33 -27.40
C PHE A 312 -6.26 -17.23 -28.90
N GLN A 313 -5.47 -16.43 -29.62
CA GLN A 313 -5.58 -16.30 -31.06
C GLN A 313 -5.18 -17.59 -31.80
N GLU A 314 -4.10 -18.25 -31.37
CA GLU A 314 -3.67 -19.55 -31.93
C GLU A 314 -4.78 -20.62 -31.79
N ARG A 315 -5.44 -20.69 -30.62
CA ARG A 315 -6.58 -21.59 -30.39
C ARG A 315 -7.75 -21.29 -31.35
N ARG A 316 -8.09 -20.01 -31.54
CA ARG A 316 -9.14 -19.59 -32.50
C ARG A 316 -8.81 -19.98 -33.93
N PHE A 317 -7.54 -19.91 -34.34
CA PHE A 317 -7.12 -20.37 -35.67
C PHE A 317 -7.15 -21.90 -35.80
N ALA A 318 -6.73 -22.64 -34.77
CA ALA A 318 -6.75 -24.09 -34.78
C ALA A 318 -8.17 -24.65 -34.95
N LEU A 319 -9.17 -24.06 -34.28
CA LEU A 319 -10.58 -24.45 -34.38
C LEU A 319 -11.22 -24.12 -35.74
N LYS A 320 -10.67 -23.14 -36.47
CA LYS A 320 -11.14 -22.76 -37.81
C LYS A 320 -10.57 -23.63 -38.93
N ARG A 321 -9.55 -24.46 -38.66
CA ARG A 321 -9.04 -25.41 -39.65
C ARG A 321 -10.08 -26.54 -39.80
N PRO A 322 -10.62 -26.79 -41.00
CA PRO A 322 -11.40 -28.00 -41.23
C PRO A 322 -10.50 -29.19 -40.90
N VAL A 323 -11.06 -30.20 -40.21
CA VAL A 323 -10.43 -31.51 -40.09
C VAL A 323 -10.09 -31.96 -41.51
N ALA A 324 -8.80 -31.95 -41.85
CA ALA A 324 -8.35 -32.40 -43.15
C ALA A 324 -8.80 -33.85 -43.31
N THR A 325 -9.65 -34.10 -44.31
CA THR A 325 -10.00 -35.42 -44.79
C THR A 325 -8.71 -36.19 -45.02
N LEU A 326 -8.42 -37.17 -44.16
CA LEU A 326 -7.38 -38.16 -44.39
C LEU A 326 -7.66 -38.79 -45.77
N PRO A 327 -6.70 -38.83 -46.70
CA PRO A 327 -6.91 -39.53 -47.95
C PRO A 327 -7.09 -41.02 -47.65
N LEU A 328 -8.25 -41.55 -48.03
CA LEU A 328 -8.55 -42.98 -48.02
C LEU A 328 -7.40 -43.70 -48.74
N GLN A 329 -6.64 -44.53 -48.02
CA GLN A 329 -5.67 -45.44 -48.63
C GLN A 329 -6.44 -46.35 -49.60
N LYS A 330 -6.23 -46.14 -50.91
CA LYS A 330 -6.65 -47.08 -51.94
C LYS A 330 -5.91 -48.39 -51.71
N THR A 331 -6.63 -49.40 -51.27
CA THR A 331 -6.18 -50.79 -51.33
C THR A 331 -6.12 -51.23 -52.80
N PRO A 332 -5.01 -51.79 -53.29
CA PRO A 332 -5.01 -52.41 -54.60
C PRO A 332 -5.59 -53.83 -54.46
N SER A 333 -6.88 -54.02 -54.77
CA SER A 333 -7.43 -55.35 -54.98
C SER A 333 -7.11 -55.82 -56.41
N ARG A 334 -6.03 -56.60 -56.51
CA ARG A 334 -5.91 -57.93 -57.16
C ARG A 334 -6.65 -58.19 -58.49
N ARG A 335 -5.90 -58.77 -59.46
CA ARG A 335 -6.22 -59.94 -60.35
C ARG A 335 -5.87 -59.70 -61.84
N PRO A 336 -5.73 -60.74 -62.69
CA PRO A 336 -6.00 -62.18 -62.48
C PRO A 336 -4.78 -63.06 -62.23
#